data_AF-A0A0F8ZIN0-F1
#
_entry.id   AF-A0A0F8ZIN0-F1
#
_cell.length_a   1.000
_cell.length_b   1.000
_cell.length_c   1.000
_cell.angle_alpha   90.00
_cell.angle_beta   90.00
_cell.angle_gamma   90.00
#
_symmetry.space_group_name_H-M   'P 1'
#
loop_
_entity.id
_entity.type
_entity.pdbx_description
1 polymer ?
#
loop_
_entity_poly.entity_id
_entity_poly.type
_entity_poly.pdbx_seq_one_letter_code
_entity_poly.pdbx_strand_id
1 'polypeptide(L)'
;YLIGSRAFNSSVQREINVETDRDVVKKSDILTWDVHRTAGTKGMNWELGLNGTGPTDAELRAVANWTLKAEDSKLVAVAVIQTNFS
;
A
#
# COMPACT_ATOMS: atom_id res chain seq x y z
N TYR A 1 -4.53 14.58 -11.97
CA TYR A 1 -4.57 14.57 -10.49
C TYR A 1 -3.73 15.71 -9.98
N LEU A 2 -4.27 16.50 -9.06
CA LEU A 2 -3.53 17.52 -8.29
C LEU A 2 -3.26 16.92 -6.92
N ILE A 3 -1.98 16.69 -6.60
CA ILE A 3 -1.57 15.99 -5.38
C ILE A 3 -0.69 16.93 -4.56
N GLY A 4 -1.14 17.26 -3.34
CA GLY A 4 -0.37 18.02 -2.39
C GLY A 4 0.77 17.20 -1.79
N SER A 5 1.83 17.87 -1.34
CA SER A 5 2.98 17.18 -0.75
C SER A 5 2.55 16.34 0.46
N ARG A 6 3.04 15.09 0.57
CA ARG A 6 2.79 14.18 1.70
C ARG A 6 1.35 13.64 1.80
N ALA A 7 0.60 13.66 0.69
CA ALA A 7 -0.73 13.03 0.61
C ALA A 7 -0.69 11.51 0.85
N PHE A 8 0.42 10.87 0.47
CA PHE A 8 0.67 9.45 0.61
C PHE A 8 1.83 9.21 1.56
N ASN A 9 1.68 8.24 2.46
CA ASN A 9 2.75 7.76 3.30
C ASN A 9 2.98 6.27 3.05
N SER A 10 4.24 5.87 3.06
CA SER A 10 4.64 4.47 2.97
C SER A 10 5.54 4.12 4.14
N SER A 11 5.26 2.98 4.75
CA SER A 11 6.12 2.36 5.76
C SER A 11 6.72 1.09 5.17
N VAL A 12 7.98 0.84 5.53
CA VAL A 12 8.70 -0.38 5.18
C VAL A 12 8.93 -1.16 6.47
N GLN A 13 8.89 -2.49 6.38
CA GLN A 13 9.25 -3.36 7.50
C GLN A 13 10.63 -3.00 8.06
N ARG A 14 10.73 -3.04 9.39
CA ARG A 14 11.92 -2.62 10.15
C ARG A 14 13.18 -3.45 9.87
N GLU A 15 13.01 -4.63 9.28
CA GLU A 15 14.10 -5.59 9.05
C GLU A 15 13.90 -6.27 7.69
N ILE A 16 14.90 -6.15 6.82
CA ILE A 16 14.96 -6.89 5.56
C ILE A 16 15.72 -8.17 5.89
N ASN A 17 14.99 -9.29 5.90
CA ASN A 17 15.57 -10.60 6.11
C ASN A 17 16.08 -11.12 4.77
N VAL A 18 17.38 -10.95 4.55
CA VAL A 18 18.08 -11.55 3.41
C VAL A 18 18.48 -12.96 3.80
N GLU A 19 17.94 -13.95 3.11
CA GLU A 19 18.33 -15.34 3.29
C GLU A 19 19.15 -15.81 2.08
N THR A 20 20.22 -16.55 2.37
CA THR A 20 21.10 -17.16 1.38
C THR A 20 21.20 -18.63 1.68
N ASP A 21 20.93 -19.47 0.68
CA ASP A 21 21.11 -20.91 0.79
C ASP A 21 21.89 -21.46 -0.42
N ARG A 22 22.54 -22.60 -0.23
CA ARG A 22 23.35 -23.26 -1.26
C ARG A 22 22.91 -24.70 -1.43
N ASP A 23 22.53 -25.02 -2.66
CA ASP A 23 22.41 -26.42 -3.08
C ASP A 23 23.81 -26.97 -3.42
N VAL A 24 24.34 -27.81 -2.53
CA VAL A 24 25.67 -28.43 -2.67
C VAL A 24 25.73 -29.44 -3.82
N VAL A 25 24.59 -30.03 -4.21
CA VAL A 25 24.47 -31.08 -5.23
C VAL A 25 24.33 -30.45 -6.62
N LYS A 26 23.50 -29.42 -6.75
CA LYS A 26 23.27 -28.72 -8.03
C LYS A 26 24.25 -27.58 -8.30
N LYS A 27 25.14 -27.26 -7.34
CA LYS A 27 26.10 -26.14 -7.43
C LYS A 27 25.39 -24.81 -7.75
N SER A 28 24.23 -24.61 -7.13
CA SER A 28 23.45 -23.38 -7.28
C SER A 28 23.33 -22.68 -5.94
N ASP A 29 23.50 -21.36 -5.97
CA ASP A 29 23.28 -20.49 -4.84
C ASP A 29 21.93 -19.78 -5.01
N ILE A 30 21.16 -19.68 -3.93
CA ILE A 30 19.85 -19.04 -3.89
C ILE A 30 19.93 -17.84 -2.94
N LEU A 31 19.41 -16.70 -3.37
CA LEU A 31 19.23 -15.50 -2.57
C LEU A 31 17.74 -15.15 -2.57
N THR A 32 17.14 -15.06 -1.39
CA THR A 32 15.73 -14.68 -1.21
C THR A 32 15.61 -13.41 -0.37
N TRP A 33 14.77 -12.49 -0.83
CA TRP A 33 14.41 -11.27 -0.12
C TRP A 33 12.91 -11.24 0.10
N ASP A 34 12.50 -11.18 1.36
CA ASP A 34 11.12 -10.92 1.74
C ASP A 34 10.96 -9.44 2.13
N VAL A 35 10.02 -8.76 1.49
CA VAL A 35 9.81 -7.32 1.64
C VAL A 35 8.35 -7.03 1.90
N HIS A 36 8.04 -6.64 3.15
CA HIS A 36 6.72 -6.12 3.49
C HIS A 36 6.71 -4.60 3.45
N ARG A 37 5.67 -4.06 2.79
CA ARG A 37 5.42 -2.63 2.65
C ARG A 37 3.95 -2.34 2.89
N THR A 38 3.68 -1.18 3.46
CA THR A 38 2.32 -0.67 3.61
C THR A 38 2.29 0.77 3.11
N ALA A 39 1.28 1.09 2.30
CA ALA A 39 1.07 2.43 1.80
C ALA A 39 -0.38 2.85 2.08
N GLY A 40 -0.57 4.13 2.42
CA GLY A 40 -1.89 4.68 2.70
C GLY A 40 -1.94 6.18 2.46
N THR A 41 -3.13 6.67 2.14
CA THR A 41 -3.42 8.10 2.10
C THR A 41 -3.78 8.60 3.50
N LYS A 42 -3.37 9.82 3.82
CA LYS A 42 -3.80 10.45 5.07
C LYS A 42 -5.30 10.82 4.95
N GLY A 43 -6.08 10.51 5.97
CA GLY A 43 -7.50 10.91 6.06
C GLY A 43 -8.52 9.90 5.52
N MET A 44 -8.08 8.78 4.95
CA MET A 44 -8.95 7.65 4.63
C MET A 44 -8.62 6.45 5.52
N ASN A 45 -9.64 5.74 5.97
CA ASN A 45 -9.49 4.46 6.66
C ASN A 45 -10.02 3.33 5.80
N TRP A 46 -9.35 2.21 5.91
CA TRP A 46 -9.85 0.92 5.48
C TRP A 46 -10.69 0.33 6.62
N GLU A 47 -11.98 0.09 6.40
CA GLU A 47 -12.88 -0.38 7.47
C GLU A 47 -13.21 -1.89 7.41
N LEU A 48 -12.80 -2.59 6.34
CA LEU A 48 -13.09 -4.00 6.17
C LEU A 48 -11.99 -4.90 6.76
N GLY A 49 -12.09 -5.18 8.07
CA GLY A 49 -11.23 -6.16 8.75
C GLY A 49 -11.80 -7.58 8.66
N LEU A 50 -11.68 -8.24 7.51
CA LEU A 50 -12.03 -9.66 7.41
C LEU A 50 -10.86 -10.53 7.93
N ASN A 51 -11.05 -11.10 9.10
CA ASN A 51 -10.49 -12.40 9.52
C ASN A 51 -8.95 -12.56 9.58
N GLY A 52 -8.22 -11.56 10.06
CA GLY A 52 -6.82 -11.76 10.50
C GLY A 52 -5.79 -11.91 9.38
N THR A 53 -6.19 -11.81 8.12
CA THR A 53 -5.31 -11.69 6.96
C THR A 53 -5.35 -10.27 6.40
N GLY A 54 -4.23 -9.80 5.82
CA GLY A 54 -4.20 -8.51 5.11
C GLY A 54 -5.18 -8.48 3.93
N PRO A 55 -5.61 -7.28 3.49
CA PRO A 55 -6.57 -7.14 2.39
C PRO A 55 -5.98 -7.61 1.06
N THR A 56 -6.82 -8.24 0.24
CA THR A 56 -6.48 -8.63 -1.14
C THR A 56 -6.50 -7.42 -2.08
N ASP A 57 -5.81 -7.53 -3.22
CA ASP A 57 -5.84 -6.49 -4.25
C ASP A 57 -7.25 -6.21 -4.80
N ALA A 58 -8.13 -7.20 -4.80
CA ALA A 58 -9.51 -7.03 -5.23
C ALA A 58 -10.30 -6.18 -4.24
N GLU A 59 -10.10 -6.43 -2.95
CA GLU A 59 -10.72 -5.66 -1.86
C GLU A 59 -10.19 -4.23 -1.86
N LEU A 60 -8.88 -4.02 -1.95
CA LEU A 60 -8.26 -2.69 -1.96
C LEU A 60 -8.79 -1.79 -3.09
N ARG A 61 -9.18 -2.37 -4.22
CA ARG A 61 -9.77 -1.65 -5.36
C ARG A 61 -11.23 -1.26 -5.17
N ALA A 62 -11.95 -1.93 -4.27
CA ALA A 62 -13.36 -1.66 -4.03
C ALA A 62 -13.52 -0.39 -3.17
N VAL A 63 -13.99 0.69 -3.79
CA VAL A 63 -14.22 2.00 -3.15
C VAL A 63 -15.11 1.90 -1.91
N ALA A 64 -16.07 0.98 -1.91
CA ALA A 64 -17.00 0.76 -0.80
C ALA A 64 -16.31 0.34 0.52
N ASN A 65 -15.07 -0.14 0.46
CA ASN A 65 -14.32 -0.59 1.64
C ASN A 65 -13.47 0.53 2.27
N TRP A 66 -13.48 1.74 1.66
CA TRP A 66 -12.74 2.90 2.13
C TRP A 66 -13.68 3.96 2.66
N THR A 67 -13.43 4.43 3.88
CA THR A 67 -14.20 5.48 4.54
C THR A 67 -13.35 6.72 4.72
N LEU A 68 -13.87 7.89 4.34
CA LEU A 68 -13.23 9.17 4.67
C LEU A 68 -13.37 9.42 6.18
N LYS A 69 -12.24 9.52 6.88
CA LYS A 69 -12.18 9.76 8.34
C LYS A 69 -11.67 11.15 8.71
N ALA A 70 -11.17 11.92 7.73
CA ALA A 70 -10.79 13.30 7.97
C ALA A 70 -12.00 14.16 8.37
N GLU A 71 -11.83 15.04 9.37
CA GLU A 71 -12.86 16.03 9.74
C GLU A 71 -13.15 17.03 8.61
N ASP A 72 -12.19 17.27 7.71
CA ASP A 72 -12.35 18.09 6.51
C ASP A 72 -11.58 17.47 5.32
N SER A 73 -12.22 17.48 4.14
CA SER A 73 -11.66 17.19 2.81
C SER A 73 -10.28 17.80 2.53
N LYS A 74 -9.94 18.94 3.16
CA LYS A 74 -8.64 19.61 3.04
C LYS A 74 -7.46 18.79 3.60
N LEU A 75 -7.73 17.79 4.44
CA LEU A 75 -6.69 16.88 4.95
C LEU A 75 -6.35 15.75 3.97
N VAL A 76 -7.20 15.52 2.97
CA VAL A 76 -6.93 14.62 1.85
C VAL A 76 -6.34 15.47 0.72
N ALA A 77 -5.02 15.49 0.63
CA ALA A 77 -4.30 16.32 -0.33
C ALA A 77 -4.28 15.72 -1.76
N VAL A 78 -5.42 15.23 -2.25
CA VAL A 78 -5.60 14.71 -3.62
C VAL A 78 -6.91 15.25 -4.20
N ALA A 79 -6.82 15.95 -5.33
CA ALA A 79 -7.97 16.42 -6.08
C ALA A 79 -7.93 15.89 -7.52
N VAL A 80 -9.10 15.53 -8.03
CA VAL A 80 -9.31 15.14 -9.43
C VAL A 80 -10.21 16.18 -10.06
N ILE A 81 -9.73 16.82 -11.13
CA ILE A 81 -10.56 17.68 -11.95
C ILE A 81 -10.74 16.93 -13.27
N GLN A 82 -11.97 16.51 -13.53
CA GLN A 82 -12.33 15.88 -14.79
C GLN A 82 -12.79 16.98 -15.74
N THR A 83 -12.04 17.18 -16.81
CA THR A 83 -12.29 18.21 -17.81
C THR A 83 -12.89 17.58 -19.06
N ASN A 84 -13.85 18.24 -19.70
CA ASN A 84 -14.44 17.83 -20.97
C ASN A 84 -13.49 18.11 -22.16
N PHE A 85 -12.21 17.76 -22.06
CA PHE A 85 -11.33 17.85 -23.22
C PHE A 85 -11.75 16.77 -24.21
N SER A 86 -12.48 17.21 -25.23
CA SER A 86 -12.60 16.58 -26.54
C SER A 86 -11.29 16.71 -27.32
#